data_AF-A0A2N3PRN7-F1
#
_entry.id   AF-A0A2N3PRN7-F1
#
_cell.length_a   1.000
_cell.length_b   1.000
_cell.length_c   1.000
_cell.angle_alpha   90.00
_cell.angle_beta   90.00
_cell.angle_gamma   90.00
#
_symmetry.space_group_name_H-M   'P 1'
#
loop_
_entity.id
_entity.type
_entity.pdbx_description
1 polymer ?
#
loop_
_entity_poly.entity_id
_entity_poly.type
_entity_poly.pdbx_seq_one_letter_code
_entity_poly.pdbx_strand_id
1 'polypeptide(L)'
;MRILTPHLRHTFSAALVAASVLLAAGTAHAESLNCVQFVQQNTSLGLHGDAYRWWDAANGQYGRGNQPKSGAVIVFSKTGILPHGHVAVVRHQADKRTIIVDHANWSPINGRRGQVEKAVKIIDVSKHNDWSRVRVWYEPTAEIGQTVYPVKGFVYPARAHPHGR
;
A
#
# COMPACT_ATOMS: atom_id res chain seq x y z
N MET A 1 24.88 -78.09 41.22
CA MET A 1 23.79 -78.99 40.77
C MET A 1 22.75 -78.13 40.05
N ARG A 2 22.48 -78.43 38.77
CA ARG A 2 21.47 -77.77 37.89
C ARG A 2 20.05 -77.90 38.46
N ILE A 3 19.13 -77.00 38.09
CA ILE A 3 17.73 -77.31 37.72
C ILE A 3 17.00 -76.07 37.11
N LEU A 4 16.44 -76.31 35.90
CA LEU A 4 15.27 -75.79 35.15
C LEU A 4 14.93 -74.28 34.93
N THR A 5 14.96 -73.91 33.63
CA THR A 5 13.97 -73.20 32.74
C THR A 5 12.83 -72.33 33.32
N PRO A 6 12.45 -71.17 32.69
CA PRO A 6 11.66 -71.20 31.45
C PRO A 6 11.85 -70.08 30.40
N HIS A 7 11.22 -70.36 29.26
CA HIS A 7 11.01 -69.61 28.01
C HIS A 7 10.83 -68.09 28.10
N LEU A 8 11.36 -67.38 27.08
CA LEU A 8 10.68 -66.18 26.58
C LEU A 8 10.83 -66.05 25.05
N ARG A 9 9.67 -66.06 24.38
CA ARG A 9 9.50 -65.87 22.94
C ARG A 9 9.53 -64.36 22.70
N HIS A 10 10.50 -63.85 21.95
CA HIS A 10 10.50 -62.45 21.54
C HIS A 10 9.59 -62.26 20.33
N THR A 11 8.44 -61.64 20.56
CA THR A 11 7.53 -61.13 19.53
C THR A 11 8.17 -59.90 18.87
N PHE A 12 8.43 -59.97 17.57
CA PHE A 12 8.80 -58.80 16.78
C PHE A 12 7.58 -57.87 16.67
N SER A 13 7.58 -56.77 17.43
CA SER A 13 6.58 -55.72 17.28
C SER A 13 6.98 -54.79 16.14
N ALA A 14 6.21 -54.80 15.06
CA ALA A 14 6.32 -53.82 13.98
C ALA A 14 5.89 -52.44 14.51
N ALA A 15 6.85 -51.52 14.64
CA ALA A 15 6.57 -50.15 15.02
C ALA A 15 5.96 -49.40 13.82
N LEU A 16 4.66 -49.11 13.89
CA LEU A 16 3.97 -48.22 12.95
C LEU A 16 4.46 -46.79 13.20
N VAL A 17 5.28 -46.23 12.29
CA VAL A 17 5.63 -44.81 12.31
C VAL A 17 4.46 -44.04 11.69
N ALA A 18 3.56 -43.53 12.54
CA ALA A 18 2.57 -42.56 12.12
C ALA A 18 3.27 -41.21 11.87
N ALA A 19 3.48 -40.85 10.61
CA ALA A 19 3.98 -39.52 10.24
C ALA A 19 2.85 -38.50 10.39
N SER A 20 2.87 -37.72 11.47
CA SER A 20 1.95 -36.59 11.66
C SER A 20 2.37 -35.41 10.78
N VAL A 21 1.66 -35.18 9.67
CA VAL A 21 1.80 -33.95 8.88
C VAL A 21 1.09 -32.82 9.63
N LEU A 22 1.85 -32.03 10.38
CA LEU A 22 1.38 -30.75 10.90
C LEU A 22 1.28 -29.75 9.73
N LEU A 23 0.09 -29.64 9.14
CA LEU A 23 -0.25 -28.47 8.33
C LEU A 23 -0.34 -27.27 9.28
N ALA A 24 0.77 -26.56 9.45
CA ALA A 24 0.74 -25.22 10.00
C ALA A 24 0.00 -24.34 8.98
N ALA A 25 -1.30 -24.15 9.17
CA ALA A 25 -2.04 -23.10 8.53
C ALA A 25 -1.48 -21.77 9.07
N GLY A 26 -0.46 -21.23 8.39
CA GLY A 26 0.06 -19.91 8.67
C GLY A 26 -1.10 -18.93 8.58
N THR A 27 -1.39 -18.21 9.66
CA THR A 27 -2.29 -17.07 9.59
C THR A 27 -1.66 -16.05 8.64
N ALA A 28 -2.20 -15.93 7.44
CA ALA A 28 -1.81 -14.89 6.50
C ALA A 28 -2.24 -13.55 7.11
N HIS A 29 -1.40 -12.96 7.95
CA HIS A 29 -1.54 -11.56 8.32
C HIS A 29 -1.27 -10.73 7.08
N ALA A 30 -2.28 -9.99 6.62
CA ALA A 30 -2.07 -8.98 5.59
C ALA A 30 -1.02 -7.99 6.10
N GLU A 31 0.14 -7.93 5.44
CA GLU A 31 1.19 -6.96 5.78
C GLU A 31 0.63 -5.54 5.65
N SER A 32 0.91 -4.70 6.65
CA SER A 32 0.58 -3.28 6.57
C SER A 32 1.42 -2.63 5.47
N LEU A 33 0.77 -2.17 4.41
CA LEU A 33 1.42 -1.53 3.27
C LEU A 33 1.40 -0.01 3.46
N ASN A 34 2.56 0.64 3.32
CA ASN A 34 2.63 2.10 3.30
C ASN A 34 2.45 2.65 1.87
N CYS A 35 2.23 3.96 1.75
CA CYS A 35 1.96 4.60 0.46
C CYS A 35 3.12 4.51 -0.54
N VAL A 36 4.36 4.60 -0.06
CA VAL A 36 5.57 4.48 -0.89
C VAL A 36 5.69 3.07 -1.45
N GLN A 37 5.56 2.04 -0.60
CA GLN A 37 5.58 0.64 -1.02
C GLN A 37 4.48 0.35 -2.04
N PHE A 38 3.27 0.85 -1.80
CA PHE A 38 2.18 0.73 -2.76
C PHE A 38 2.56 1.32 -4.12
N VAL A 39 3.05 2.56 -4.16
CA VAL A 39 3.41 3.22 -5.42
C VAL A 39 4.56 2.50 -6.13
N GLN A 40 5.57 2.01 -5.41
CA GLN A 40 6.69 1.27 -5.99
C GLN A 40 6.26 -0.08 -6.59
N GLN A 41 5.32 -0.78 -5.95
CA GLN A 41 4.80 -2.05 -6.46
C GLN A 41 3.90 -1.89 -7.70
N ASN A 42 3.37 -0.69 -7.89
CA ASN A 42 2.33 -0.42 -8.89
C ASN A 42 2.87 0.43 -10.06
N THR A 43 3.93 1.20 -9.87
CA THR A 43 4.48 2.11 -10.90
C THR A 43 5.92 1.78 -11.23
N SER A 44 6.43 2.33 -12.34
CA SER A 44 7.83 2.22 -12.73
C SER A 44 8.73 3.30 -12.08
N LEU A 45 8.33 3.88 -10.95
CA LEU A 45 9.14 4.89 -10.24
C LEU A 45 10.13 4.21 -9.28
N GLY A 46 11.42 4.45 -9.51
CA GLY A 46 12.52 4.03 -8.64
C GLY A 46 12.86 5.06 -7.57
N LEU A 47 11.87 5.76 -7.02
CA LEU A 47 12.06 6.76 -5.97
C LEU A 47 11.93 6.12 -4.59
N HIS A 48 12.66 6.64 -3.59
CA HIS A 48 12.74 6.05 -2.25
C HIS A 48 12.72 7.13 -1.16
N GLY A 49 12.51 6.69 0.09
CA GLY A 49 12.45 7.56 1.26
C GLY A 49 11.07 8.23 1.45
N ASP A 50 11.02 9.25 2.31
CA ASP A 50 9.79 9.97 2.63
C ASP A 50 9.09 10.48 1.36
N ALA A 51 7.78 10.28 1.31
CA ALA A 51 6.93 10.61 0.16
C ALA A 51 7.10 12.08 -0.29
N TYR A 52 7.15 13.04 0.64
CA TYR A 52 7.28 14.47 0.27
C TYR A 52 8.58 14.80 -0.48
N ARG A 53 9.64 13.99 -0.34
CA ARG A 53 10.94 14.18 -1.00
C ARG A 53 10.92 13.75 -2.45
N TRP A 54 9.93 12.95 -2.85
CA TRP A 54 9.84 12.41 -4.21
C TRP A 54 9.72 13.49 -5.27
N TRP A 55 9.12 14.64 -4.93
CA TRP A 55 9.05 15.78 -5.84
C TRP A 55 10.43 16.25 -6.29
N ASP A 56 11.36 16.39 -5.35
CA ASP A 56 12.70 16.90 -5.62
C ASP A 56 13.59 15.79 -6.19
N ALA A 57 13.45 14.55 -5.67
CA ALA A 57 14.18 13.38 -6.18
C ALA A 57 13.83 13.02 -7.63
N ALA A 58 12.59 13.30 -8.06
CA ALA A 58 12.17 13.10 -9.44
C ALA A 58 12.77 14.12 -10.43
N ASN A 59 13.33 15.22 -9.96
CA ASN A 59 13.91 16.24 -10.85
C ASN A 59 15.04 15.67 -11.70
N GLY A 60 15.00 15.91 -13.01
CA GLY A 60 15.99 15.42 -13.96
C GLY A 60 15.89 13.92 -14.30
N GLN A 61 15.05 13.15 -13.60
CA GLN A 61 14.88 11.70 -13.83
C GLN A 61 13.47 11.34 -14.35
N TYR A 62 12.45 12.08 -13.91
CA TYR A 62 11.07 11.90 -14.31
C TYR A 62 10.43 13.24 -14.69
N GLY A 63 9.43 13.18 -15.56
CA GLY A 63 8.58 14.34 -15.82
C GLY A 63 7.83 14.74 -14.56
N ARG A 64 7.66 16.05 -14.35
CA ARG A 64 6.90 16.61 -13.22
C ARG A 64 6.01 17.75 -13.67
N GLY A 65 4.89 17.97 -13.00
CA GLY A 65 3.97 19.06 -13.31
C GLY A 65 2.81 19.16 -12.34
N ASN A 66 1.83 20.00 -12.65
CA ASN A 66 0.63 20.21 -11.85
C ASN A 66 -0.63 19.57 -12.45
N GLN A 67 -0.53 18.92 -13.61
CA GLN A 67 -1.67 18.30 -14.27
C GLN A 67 -1.77 16.82 -13.86
N PRO A 68 -2.94 16.36 -13.38
CA PRO A 68 -3.17 14.94 -13.16
C PRO A 68 -3.20 14.20 -14.50
N LYS A 69 -2.64 13.00 -14.51
CA LYS A 69 -2.70 12.07 -15.66
C LYS A 69 -2.90 10.67 -15.12
N SER A 70 -3.56 9.80 -15.87
CA SER A 70 -3.64 8.38 -15.50
C SER A 70 -2.23 7.80 -15.35
N GLY A 71 -2.00 7.07 -14.25
CA GLY A 71 -0.70 6.53 -13.84
C GLY A 71 0.29 7.55 -13.27
N ALA A 72 -0.04 8.85 -13.23
CA ALA A 72 0.79 9.82 -12.52
C ALA A 72 0.72 9.58 -11.00
N VAL A 73 1.76 10.01 -10.29
CA VAL A 73 1.81 9.93 -8.83
C VAL A 73 1.68 11.33 -8.25
N ILE A 74 0.60 11.59 -7.53
CA ILE A 74 0.43 12.83 -6.77
C ILE A 74 1.35 12.80 -5.55
N VAL A 75 2.07 13.90 -5.29
CA VAL A 75 3.02 14.03 -4.18
C VAL A 75 2.53 15.10 -3.21
N PHE A 76 2.17 14.68 -2.00
CA PHE A 76 1.74 15.57 -0.93
C PHE A 76 2.95 16.17 -0.21
N SER A 77 2.82 17.43 0.19
CA SER A 77 3.85 18.11 0.97
C SER A 77 3.89 17.62 2.42
N LYS A 78 5.04 17.80 3.06
CA LYS A 78 5.18 17.61 4.51
C LYS A 78 4.38 18.66 5.26
N THR A 79 3.62 18.23 6.27
CA THR A 79 2.93 19.10 7.23
C THR A 79 3.05 18.52 8.63
N GLY A 80 2.59 19.23 9.67
CA GLY A 80 2.58 18.69 11.04
C GLY A 80 1.75 17.42 11.19
N ILE A 81 0.62 17.32 10.49
CA ILE A 81 -0.28 16.15 10.50
C ILE A 81 0.09 15.10 9.43
N LEU A 82 1.01 15.43 8.52
CA LEU A 82 1.49 14.55 7.46
C LEU A 82 3.02 14.66 7.36
N PRO A 83 3.77 14.20 8.40
CA PRO A 83 5.20 14.48 8.54
C PRO A 83 6.09 13.83 7.49
N HIS A 84 5.63 12.74 6.88
CA HIS A 84 6.32 12.02 5.80
C HIS A 84 5.81 12.43 4.40
N GLY A 85 4.83 13.33 4.32
CA GLY A 85 4.04 13.52 3.11
C GLY A 85 3.19 12.28 2.80
N HIS A 86 2.74 12.19 1.56
CA HIS A 86 1.98 11.05 1.04
C HIS A 86 2.16 10.98 -0.48
N VAL A 87 2.01 9.78 -1.04
CA VAL A 87 1.94 9.57 -2.48
C VAL A 87 0.76 8.68 -2.83
N ALA A 88 0.12 8.93 -3.97
CA ALA A 88 -0.98 8.13 -4.47
C ALA A 88 -0.91 8.04 -5.99
N VAL A 89 -1.37 6.91 -6.54
CA VAL A 89 -1.39 6.68 -7.98
C VAL A 89 -2.72 7.14 -8.54
N VAL A 90 -2.69 8.03 -9.54
CA VAL A 90 -3.90 8.51 -10.22
C VAL A 90 -4.42 7.42 -11.15
N ARG A 91 -5.65 6.94 -10.90
CA ARG A 91 -6.36 6.08 -11.85
C ARG A 91 -6.81 6.89 -13.07
N HIS A 92 -7.56 7.95 -12.82
CA HIS A 92 -8.06 8.87 -13.84
C HIS A 92 -8.52 10.19 -13.20
N GLN A 93 -8.74 11.20 -14.06
CA GLN A 93 -9.41 12.44 -13.69
C GLN A 93 -10.90 12.31 -13.99
N ALA A 94 -11.75 12.46 -12.97
CA ALA A 94 -13.20 12.35 -13.11
C ALA A 94 -13.82 13.66 -13.64
N ASP A 95 -13.29 14.81 -13.20
CA ASP A 95 -13.70 16.13 -13.67
C ASP A 95 -12.57 17.17 -13.48
N LYS A 96 -12.85 18.45 -13.75
CA LYS A 96 -11.86 19.55 -13.67
C LYS A 96 -11.17 19.68 -12.30
N ARG A 97 -11.81 19.21 -11.22
CA ARG A 97 -11.36 19.31 -9.82
C ARG A 97 -11.30 17.97 -9.10
N THR A 98 -11.72 16.87 -9.73
CA THR A 98 -11.75 15.57 -9.06
C THR A 98 -10.86 14.56 -9.77
N ILE A 99 -9.98 13.92 -9.01
CA ILE A 99 -9.23 12.73 -9.45
C ILE A 99 -9.61 11.54 -8.59
N ILE A 100 -9.51 10.36 -9.19
CA ILE A 100 -9.64 9.08 -8.53
C ILE A 100 -8.25 8.47 -8.42
N VAL A 101 -7.88 8.03 -7.21
CA VAL A 101 -6.56 7.47 -6.92
C VAL A 101 -6.64 6.12 -6.23
N ASP A 102 -5.56 5.34 -6.34
CA ASP A 102 -5.28 4.20 -5.48
C ASP A 102 -4.07 4.54 -4.60
N HIS A 103 -4.13 4.17 -3.33
CA HIS A 103 -3.04 4.35 -2.38
C HIS A 103 -3.15 3.38 -1.21
N ALA A 104 -2.19 3.44 -0.28
CA ALA A 104 -2.25 2.70 0.97
C ALA A 104 -1.98 3.62 2.17
N ASN A 105 -2.47 3.20 3.34
CA ASN A 105 -2.20 3.84 4.63
C ASN A 105 -2.72 5.28 4.80
N TRP A 106 -3.82 5.66 4.14
CA TRP A 106 -4.39 7.00 4.26
C TRP A 106 -5.45 7.11 5.36
N SER A 107 -6.51 6.30 5.28
CA SER A 107 -7.56 6.19 6.29
C SER A 107 -7.31 4.97 7.18
N PRO A 108 -7.76 4.99 8.44
CA PRO A 108 -8.13 3.75 9.12
C PRO A 108 -9.31 3.12 8.35
N ILE A 109 -9.26 1.81 8.09
CA ILE A 109 -10.39 1.02 7.58
C ILE A 109 -10.65 -0.07 8.61
N ASN A 110 -11.89 -0.25 9.07
CA ASN A 110 -12.20 -1.16 10.18
C ASN A 110 -11.29 -0.93 11.41
N GLY A 111 -10.99 0.33 11.71
CA GLY A 111 -10.16 0.74 12.84
C GLY A 111 -8.64 0.56 12.67
N ARG A 112 -8.14 0.13 11.50
CA ARG A 112 -6.71 -0.12 11.29
C ARG A 112 -6.14 0.60 10.07
N ARG A 113 -4.92 1.09 10.20
CA ARG A 113 -4.11 1.70 9.12
C ARG A 113 -3.28 0.65 8.36
N GLY A 114 -2.62 1.06 7.29
CA GLY A 114 -1.77 0.20 6.46
C GLY A 114 -2.50 -0.63 5.41
N GLN A 115 -3.76 -0.30 5.12
CA GLN A 115 -4.55 -0.99 4.10
C GLN A 115 -4.50 -0.25 2.78
N VAL A 116 -4.72 -0.99 1.68
CA VAL A 116 -4.89 -0.41 0.34
C VAL A 116 -6.32 0.09 0.20
N GLU A 117 -6.45 1.37 -0.14
CA GLU A 117 -7.73 1.97 -0.53
C GLU A 117 -7.70 2.21 -2.05
N LYS A 118 -8.72 1.69 -2.74
CA LYS A 118 -8.88 1.85 -4.18
C LYS A 118 -10.00 2.81 -4.50
N ALA A 119 -9.89 3.46 -5.66
CA ALA A 119 -10.88 4.41 -6.18
C ALA A 119 -11.22 5.55 -5.20
N VAL A 120 -10.21 6.06 -4.50
CA VAL A 120 -10.34 7.14 -3.51
C VAL A 120 -10.46 8.48 -4.22
N LYS A 121 -11.45 9.27 -3.83
CA LYS A 121 -11.68 10.61 -4.39
C LYS A 121 -10.74 11.64 -3.77
N ILE A 122 -10.09 12.44 -4.61
CA ILE A 122 -9.37 13.65 -4.21
C ILE A 122 -9.97 14.84 -4.96
N ILE A 123 -10.25 15.92 -4.24
CA ILE A 123 -10.83 17.16 -4.78
C ILE A 123 -9.82 18.31 -4.65
N ASP A 124 -9.56 18.99 -5.75
CA ASP A 124 -8.82 20.26 -5.80
C ASP A 124 -9.67 21.40 -5.22
N VAL A 125 -9.17 21.95 -4.11
CA VAL A 125 -9.75 23.10 -3.41
C VAL A 125 -8.86 24.35 -3.51
N SER A 126 -7.86 24.32 -4.40
CA SER A 126 -7.04 25.48 -4.72
C SER A 126 -7.87 26.58 -5.39
N LYS A 127 -7.47 27.83 -5.15
CA LYS A 127 -8.10 29.03 -5.74
C LYS A 127 -7.98 29.03 -7.26
N HIS A 128 -6.87 28.51 -7.79
CA HIS A 128 -6.51 28.62 -9.21
C HIS A 128 -6.76 27.35 -10.03
N ASN A 129 -7.34 26.30 -9.44
CA ASN A 129 -7.52 25.00 -10.08
C ASN A 129 -6.18 24.38 -10.54
N ASP A 130 -5.15 24.56 -9.72
CA ASP A 130 -3.76 24.19 -10.00
C ASP A 130 -3.30 22.98 -9.18
N TRP A 131 -4.23 22.30 -8.49
CA TRP A 131 -3.98 21.14 -7.64
C TRP A 131 -3.04 21.38 -6.45
N SER A 132 -2.67 22.63 -6.14
CA SER A 132 -1.77 22.96 -5.03
C SER A 132 -2.35 22.63 -3.65
N ARG A 133 -3.68 22.50 -3.55
CA ARG A 133 -4.40 22.24 -2.30
C ARG A 133 -5.55 21.27 -2.55
N VAL A 134 -5.58 20.16 -1.82
CA VAL A 134 -6.60 19.13 -2.03
C VAL A 134 -7.28 18.70 -0.73
N ARG A 135 -8.48 18.14 -0.86
CA ARG A 135 -9.14 17.33 0.16
C ARG A 135 -9.24 15.90 -0.33
N VAL A 136 -9.15 14.94 0.57
CA VAL A 136 -9.16 13.52 0.26
C VAL A 136 -10.36 12.90 0.96
N TRP A 137 -11.02 11.96 0.30
CA TRP A 137 -12.00 11.08 0.93
C TRP A 137 -11.42 10.45 2.20
N TYR A 138 -12.26 10.30 3.22
CA TYR A 138 -11.89 9.73 4.49
C TYR A 138 -12.87 8.62 4.86
N GLU A 139 -12.36 7.39 4.91
CA GLU A 139 -13.20 6.20 5.12
C GLU A 139 -14.09 6.28 6.37
N PRO A 140 -13.58 6.68 7.56
CA PRO A 140 -14.38 6.61 8.79
C PRO A 140 -15.63 7.49 8.80
N THR A 141 -15.64 8.56 8.00
CA THR A 141 -16.80 9.45 7.87
C THR A 141 -17.56 9.22 6.57
N ALA A 142 -17.09 8.35 5.68
CA ALA A 142 -17.64 8.12 4.34
C ALA A 142 -17.91 9.42 3.56
N GLU A 143 -17.00 10.38 3.67
CA GLU A 143 -17.14 11.72 3.08
C GLU A 143 -15.78 12.30 2.65
N ILE A 144 -15.80 13.42 1.95
CA ILE A 144 -14.59 14.21 1.71
C ILE A 144 -14.12 14.83 3.03
N GLY A 145 -12.89 14.53 3.43
CA GLY A 145 -12.30 15.06 4.65
C GLY A 145 -12.18 16.59 4.62
N GLN A 146 -12.35 17.22 5.79
CA GLN A 146 -12.31 18.67 5.92
C GLN A 146 -10.90 19.25 5.80
N THR A 147 -9.88 18.45 6.13
CA THR A 147 -8.48 18.82 6.11
C THR A 147 -8.00 19.13 4.70
N VAL A 148 -7.41 20.31 4.53
CA VAL A 148 -6.79 20.71 3.27
C VAL A 148 -5.31 20.36 3.30
N TYR A 149 -4.88 19.55 2.35
CA TYR A 149 -3.49 19.12 2.22
C TYR A 149 -2.78 19.87 1.09
N PRO A 150 -1.60 20.45 1.35
CA PRO A 150 -0.75 21.00 0.30
C PRO A 150 -0.12 19.90 -0.54
N VAL A 151 -0.08 20.09 -1.85
CA VAL A 151 0.45 19.15 -2.84
C VAL A 151 1.59 19.82 -3.60
N LYS A 152 2.69 19.09 -3.81
CA LYS A 152 3.83 19.57 -4.59
C LYS A 152 3.57 19.48 -6.09
N GLY A 153 2.83 18.46 -6.52
CA GLY A 153 2.44 18.24 -7.90
C GLY A 153 2.32 16.75 -8.22
N PHE A 154 2.54 16.42 -9.48
CA PHE A 154 2.47 15.07 -10.02
C PHE A 154 3.80 14.67 -10.65
N VAL A 155 4.26 13.46 -10.36
CA VAL A 155 5.39 12.81 -11.02
C VAL A 155 4.85 11.87 -12.09
N TYR A 156 5.44 11.91 -13.28
CA TYR A 156 5.01 11.14 -14.44
C TYR A 156 5.99 9.98 -14.71
N PRO A 157 5.60 8.72 -14.46
CA PRO A 157 6.42 7.57 -14.80
C PRO A 157 6.65 7.46 -16.32
N ALA A 158 7.82 6.97 -16.73
CA ALA A 158 8.20 6.85 -18.15
C ALA A 158 7.30 5.88 -18.93
N ARG A 159 6.71 4.89 -18.25
CA ARG A 159 5.70 4.00 -18.81
C ARG A 159 4.49 4.02 -17.88
N ALA A 160 3.34 4.46 -18.42
CA ALA A 160 2.09 4.29 -17.71
C ALA A 160 1.79 2.79 -17.61
N HIS A 161 1.81 2.24 -16.40
CA HIS A 161 1.16 0.95 -16.17
C HIS A 161 -0.36 1.20 -16.23
N PRO A 162 -1.13 0.38 -16.97
CA PRO A 162 -2.59 0.44 -16.88
C PRO A 162 -3.00 0.16 -15.45
N HIS A 163 -3.28 1.21 -14.68
CA HIS A 163 -3.74 1.10 -13.31
C HIS A 163 -5.21 0.74 -13.31
N GLY A 164 -5.48 -0.56 -13.34
CA GLY A 164 -6.76 -1.20 -13.06
C GLY A 164 -7.94 -0.70 -13.90
N ARG A 165 -8.52 -1.59 -14.71
CA ARG A 165 -9.96 -1.50 -14.96
C ARG A 165 -10.72 -1.65 -13.64
#